data_AF-A0A0D6AWY2-F1
#
_entry.id   AF-A0A0D6AWY2-F1
#
_cell.length_a   1.000
_cell.length_b   1.000
_cell.length_c   1.000
_cell.angle_alpha   90.00
_cell.angle_beta   90.00
_cell.angle_gamma   90.00
#
_symmetry.space_group_name_H-M   'P 1'
#
loop_
_entity.id
_entity.type
_entity.pdbx_description
1 polymer ?
#
loop_
_entity_poly.entity_id
_entity_poly.type
_entity_poly.pdbx_seq_one_letter_code
_entity_poly.pdbx_strand_id
1 'polypeptide(L)'
;MDKLDQLQEHLNLGGSIISFTPTVKTTVHSKIDNEDFESPSPIDSVNSALDKANSSLDNVNLTIDKANSSLDSNIQYVQLDLFESLMERVEEVLERMIPINPISHWEKLDIAVERGYILSSQEVKNLVGTKPSGTTWTRGAFIFTRTGKIGNQAGWKISRL
;
A
#
# COMPACT_ATOMS: atom_id res chain seq x y z
N MET A 1 -11.74 76.60 -12.11
CA MET A 1 -11.09 77.88 -11.81
C MET A 1 -10.01 78.09 -12.85
N ASP A 2 -10.22 79.03 -13.75
CA ASP A 2 -9.27 79.28 -14.83
C ASP A 2 -7.96 79.82 -14.26
N LYS A 3 -6.85 79.52 -14.94
CA LYS A 3 -5.51 79.97 -14.49
C LYS A 3 -5.42 81.50 -14.37
N LEU A 4 -6.26 82.21 -15.12
CA LEU A 4 -6.32 83.67 -15.11
C LEU A 4 -6.94 84.22 -13.82
N ASP A 5 -7.98 83.56 -13.30
CA ASP A 5 -8.63 83.95 -12.03
C ASP A 5 -7.67 83.78 -10.84
N GLN A 6 -6.91 82.68 -10.83
CA GLN A 6 -5.92 82.40 -9.77
C GLN A 6 -4.76 83.40 -9.76
N LEU A 7 -4.31 83.83 -10.94
CA LEU A 7 -3.29 84.86 -11.04
C LEU A 7 -3.82 86.21 -10.55
N GLN A 8 -5.06 86.56 -10.90
CA GLN A 8 -5.68 87.80 -10.45
C GLN A 8 -5.85 87.84 -8.93
N GLU A 9 -6.27 86.73 -8.31
CA GLU A 9 -6.35 86.61 -6.85
C GLU A 9 -4.98 86.76 -6.18
N HIS A 10 -3.93 86.14 -6.73
CA HIS A 10 -2.56 86.24 -6.20
C HIS A 10 -2.00 87.68 -6.26
N LEU A 11 -2.27 88.39 -7.35
CA LEU A 11 -1.89 89.81 -7.47
C LEU A 11 -2.66 90.69 -6.48
N ASN A 12 -3.95 90.43 -6.26
CA ASN A 12 -4.77 91.17 -5.30
C ASN A 12 -4.30 90.97 -3.85
N LEU A 13 -3.68 89.83 -3.54
CA LEU A 13 -3.05 89.54 -2.24
C LEU A 13 -1.62 90.09 -2.11
N GLY A 14 -1.14 90.89 -3.09
CA GLY A 14 0.17 91.53 -3.07
C GLY A 14 1.32 90.68 -3.62
N GLY A 15 1.02 89.54 -4.25
CA GLY A 15 2.00 88.72 -4.96
C GLY A 15 2.50 89.38 -6.25
N SER A 16 3.63 88.92 -6.78
CA SER A 16 4.17 89.34 -8.08
C SER A 16 4.09 88.18 -9.07
N ILE A 17 4.07 88.48 -10.37
CA ILE A 17 3.99 87.48 -11.44
C ILE A 17 5.14 86.45 -11.31
N ILE A 18 6.32 86.88 -10.87
CA ILE A 18 7.49 86.01 -10.72
C ILE A 18 7.31 85.00 -9.57
N SER A 19 6.55 85.36 -8.53
CA SER A 19 6.27 84.47 -7.39
C SER A 19 5.00 83.65 -7.55
N PHE A 20 4.31 83.78 -8.69
CA PHE A 20 3.11 82.99 -8.95
C PHE A 20 3.49 81.56 -9.34
N THR A 21 3.06 80.60 -8.50
CA THR A 21 3.09 79.18 -8.84
C THR A 21 1.65 78.72 -9.06
N PRO A 22 1.24 78.41 -10.31
CA PRO A 22 -0.13 77.98 -10.55
C PRO A 22 -0.37 76.66 -9.83
N THR A 23 -1.37 76.63 -8.95
CA THR A 23 -1.76 75.40 -8.27
C THR A 23 -2.48 74.52 -9.28
N VAL A 24 -1.77 73.52 -9.84
CA VAL A 24 -2.41 72.49 -10.64
C VAL A 24 -3.20 71.61 -9.68
N LYS A 25 -4.48 71.95 -9.46
CA LYS A 25 -5.43 71.00 -8.87
C LYS A 25 -5.57 69.85 -9.86
N THR A 26 -4.83 68.77 -9.66
CA THR A 26 -5.18 67.49 -10.25
C THR A 26 -6.52 67.10 -9.63
N THR A 27 -7.60 67.33 -10.37
CA THR A 27 -8.87 66.70 -10.05
C THR A 27 -8.67 65.20 -10.24
N VAL A 28 -8.39 64.50 -9.14
CA VAL A 28 -8.71 63.08 -9.04
C VAL A 28 -10.21 63.03 -9.25
N HIS A 29 -10.63 62.63 -10.45
CA HIS A 29 -12.03 62.40 -10.72
C HIS A 29 -12.39 61.11 -9.99
N SER A 30 -12.74 61.21 -8.71
CA SER A 30 -13.58 60.19 -8.09
C SER A 30 -15.02 60.41 -8.57
N LYS A 31 -15.25 60.19 -9.87
CA LYS A 31 -16.56 59.78 -10.36
C LYS A 31 -16.61 58.28 -10.12
N ILE A 32 -17.14 57.89 -8.98
CA ILE A 32 -17.90 56.64 -8.90
C ILE A 32 -19.31 57.02 -9.36
N ASP A 33 -19.41 57.42 -10.62
CA ASP A 33 -20.68 57.39 -11.31
C ASP A 33 -20.83 55.95 -11.75
N ASN A 34 -21.90 55.36 -11.23
CA ASN A 34 -22.38 54.03 -11.48
C ASN A 34 -22.83 53.95 -12.95
N GLU A 35 -21.88 53.90 -13.89
CA GLU A 35 -22.15 53.49 -15.26
C GLU A 35 -21.57 52.10 -15.48
N ASP A 36 -22.43 51.20 -15.92
CA ASP A 36 -22.13 49.88 -16.46
C ASP A 36 -20.97 49.97 -17.47
N PHE A 37 -19.75 49.77 -16.99
CA PHE A 37 -18.65 49.33 -17.82
C PHE A 37 -18.47 47.83 -17.60
N GLU A 38 -19.29 47.05 -18.32
CA GLU A 38 -18.90 45.71 -18.75
C GLU A 38 -17.68 45.84 -19.67
N SER A 39 -16.52 46.03 -19.08
CA SER A 39 -15.25 45.84 -19.77
C SER A 39 -14.39 45.04 -18.81
N PRO A 40 -14.01 43.79 -19.16
CA PRO A 40 -13.29 42.92 -18.25
C PRO A 40 -12.06 43.66 -17.75
N SER A 41 -11.93 43.83 -16.44
CA SER A 41 -10.70 44.38 -15.92
C SER A 41 -9.56 43.42 -16.28
N PRO A 42 -8.32 43.89 -16.47
CA PRO A 42 -7.18 42.99 -16.71
C PRO A 42 -7.08 41.88 -15.65
N ILE A 43 -7.58 42.14 -14.44
CA ILE A 43 -7.66 41.20 -13.31
C ILE A 43 -8.72 40.12 -13.56
N ASP A 44 -9.90 40.45 -14.09
CA ASP A 44 -10.95 39.46 -14.40
C ASP A 44 -10.53 38.49 -15.50
N SER A 45 -9.75 38.97 -16.46
CA SER A 45 -9.16 38.11 -17.50
C SER A 45 -8.16 37.11 -16.91
N VAL A 46 -7.34 37.54 -15.94
CA VAL A 46 -6.39 36.66 -15.22
C VAL A 46 -7.14 35.64 -14.38
N ASN A 47 -8.19 36.04 -13.66
CA ASN A 47 -8.99 35.13 -12.85
C ASN A 47 -9.69 34.08 -13.71
N SER A 48 -10.30 34.47 -14.84
CA SER A 48 -10.92 33.53 -15.78
C SER A 48 -9.90 32.55 -16.37
N ALA A 49 -8.67 33.00 -16.63
CA ALA A 49 -7.60 32.12 -17.10
C ALA A 49 -7.16 31.13 -16.00
N LEU A 50 -7.08 31.58 -14.75
CA LEU A 50 -6.74 30.73 -13.60
C LEU A 50 -7.83 29.68 -13.34
N ASP A 51 -9.11 30.06 -13.41
CA ASP A 51 -10.24 29.13 -13.26
C ASP A 51 -10.25 28.05 -14.34
N LYS A 52 -9.94 28.43 -15.59
CA LYS A 52 -9.77 27.47 -16.68
C LYS A 52 -8.58 26.54 -16.44
N ALA A 53 -7.46 27.06 -15.95
CA ALA A 53 -6.29 26.25 -15.61
C ALA A 53 -6.60 25.26 -14.48
N ASN A 54 -7.31 25.69 -13.44
CA ASN A 54 -7.74 24.85 -12.33
C ASN A 54 -8.70 23.76 -12.81
N SER A 55 -9.70 24.12 -13.61
CA SER A 55 -10.63 23.16 -14.21
C SER A 55 -9.90 22.14 -15.09
N SER A 56 -8.85 22.55 -15.80
CA SER A 56 -8.01 21.64 -16.58
C SER A 56 -7.22 20.69 -15.68
N LEU A 57 -6.70 21.16 -14.55
CA LEU A 57 -5.98 20.35 -13.58
C LEU A 57 -6.89 19.30 -12.92
N ASP A 58 -8.13 19.68 -12.58
CA ASP A 58 -9.12 18.77 -12.03
C ASP A 58 -9.43 17.62 -13.00
N ASN A 59 -9.55 17.92 -14.29
CA ASN A 59 -9.74 16.88 -15.32
C ASN A 59 -8.54 15.94 -15.43
N VAL A 60 -7.31 16.45 -15.28
CA VAL A 60 -6.10 15.61 -15.25
C VAL A 60 -6.13 14.69 -14.03
N ASN A 61 -6.48 15.19 -12.85
CA ASN A 61 -6.60 14.40 -11.64
C ASN A 61 -7.65 13.29 -11.78
N LEU A 62 -8.84 13.61 -12.30
CA LEU A 62 -9.88 12.61 -12.58
C LEU A 62 -9.42 11.53 -13.57
N THR A 63 -8.55 11.89 -14.52
CA THR A 63 -7.98 10.93 -15.47
C THR A 63 -6.95 10.02 -14.81
N ILE A 64 -6.12 10.57 -13.92
CA ILE A 64 -5.15 9.80 -13.12
C ILE A 64 -5.89 8.83 -12.18
N ASP A 65 -6.96 9.26 -11.53
CA ASP A 65 -7.76 8.40 -10.63
C ASP A 65 -8.38 7.21 -11.38
N LYS A 66 -8.87 7.45 -12.61
CA LYS A 66 -9.36 6.39 -13.49
C LYS A 66 -8.25 5.43 -13.94
N ALA A 67 -7.06 5.95 -14.23
CA ALA A 67 -5.92 5.10 -14.60
C ALA A 67 -5.46 4.23 -13.42
N ASN A 68 -5.39 4.80 -12.22
CA ASN A 68 -5.01 4.08 -10.99
C ASN A 68 -6.02 2.98 -10.64
N SER A 69 -7.32 3.29 -10.68
CA SER A 69 -8.37 2.27 -10.43
C SER A 69 -8.36 1.13 -11.47
N SER A 70 -8.03 1.44 -12.73
CA SER A 70 -7.83 0.41 -13.77
C SER A 70 -6.59 -0.45 -13.54
N LEU A 71 -5.51 0.10 -12.98
CA LEU A 71 -4.30 -0.66 -12.67
C LEU A 71 -4.49 -1.55 -11.44
N ASP A 72 -5.12 -1.02 -10.38
CA ASP A 72 -5.43 -1.78 -9.17
C ASP A 72 -6.29 -3.01 -9.45
N SER A 73 -7.32 -2.85 -10.29
CA SER A 73 -8.18 -3.96 -10.69
C SER A 73 -7.41 -5.02 -11.50
N ASN A 74 -6.56 -4.61 -12.45
CA ASN A 74 -5.75 -5.55 -13.23
C ASN A 74 -4.71 -6.32 -12.39
N ILE A 75 -4.16 -5.70 -11.33
CA ILE A 75 -3.22 -6.38 -10.42
C ILE A 75 -3.93 -7.47 -9.61
N GLN A 76 -5.17 -7.25 -9.18
CA GLN A 76 -5.91 -8.25 -8.39
C GLN A 76 -6.25 -9.52 -9.18
N TYR A 77 -6.63 -9.41 -10.45
CA TYR A 77 -6.96 -10.59 -11.27
C TYR A 77 -5.72 -11.39 -11.68
N VAL A 78 -4.62 -10.71 -12.07
CA VAL A 78 -3.39 -11.39 -12.50
C VAL A 78 -2.69 -12.12 -11.35
N GLN A 79 -2.81 -11.64 -10.12
CA GLN A 79 -2.23 -12.31 -8.95
C GLN A 79 -2.97 -13.60 -8.56
N LEU A 80 -4.30 -13.61 -8.69
CA LEU A 80 -5.10 -14.77 -8.29
C LEU A 80 -4.93 -15.93 -9.26
N ASP A 81 -4.97 -15.65 -10.56
CA ASP A 81 -4.78 -16.66 -11.61
C ASP A 81 -3.36 -17.27 -11.58
N LEU A 82 -2.34 -16.44 -11.29
CA LEU A 82 -0.97 -16.91 -11.14
C LEU A 82 -0.81 -17.77 -9.88
N PHE A 83 -1.45 -17.40 -8.77
CA PHE A 83 -1.40 -18.17 -7.53
C PHE A 83 -2.09 -19.53 -7.68
N GLU A 84 -3.26 -19.58 -8.31
CA GLU A 84 -3.99 -20.83 -8.57
C GLU A 84 -3.18 -21.76 -9.48
N SER A 85 -2.60 -21.22 -10.57
CA SER A 85 -1.73 -21.99 -11.47
C SER A 85 -0.44 -22.48 -10.79
N LEU A 86 0.12 -21.70 -9.86
CA LEU A 86 1.27 -22.12 -9.06
C LEU A 86 0.91 -23.22 -8.06
N MET A 87 -0.24 -23.11 -7.39
CA MET A 87 -0.70 -24.12 -6.43
C MET A 87 -0.94 -25.47 -7.11
N GLU A 88 -1.57 -25.47 -8.28
CA GLU A 88 -1.80 -26.69 -9.07
C GLU A 88 -0.48 -27.39 -9.46
N ARG A 89 0.54 -26.61 -9.85
CA ARG A 89 1.88 -27.15 -10.17
C ARG A 89 2.66 -27.59 -8.93
N VAL A 90 2.49 -26.93 -7.79
CA VAL A 90 3.14 -27.30 -6.52
C VAL A 90 2.60 -28.64 -6.02
N GLU A 91 1.30 -28.88 -6.14
CA GLU A 91 0.68 -30.16 -5.77
C GLU A 91 1.23 -31.31 -6.63
N GLU A 92 1.33 -31.10 -7.95
CA GLU A 92 1.95 -32.07 -8.86
C GLU A 92 3.44 -32.32 -8.55
N VAL A 93 4.18 -31.29 -8.15
CA VAL A 93 5.59 -31.44 -7.72
C VAL A 93 5.68 -32.14 -6.37
N LEU A 94 4.78 -31.90 -5.41
CA LEU A 94 4.77 -32.58 -4.10
C LEU A 94 4.49 -34.08 -4.24
N GLU A 95 3.60 -34.47 -5.15
CA GLU A 95 3.35 -35.89 -5.44
C GLU A 95 4.54 -36.57 -6.11
N ARG A 96 5.35 -35.83 -6.88
CA ARG A 96 6.56 -36.31 -7.56
C ARG A 96 7.83 -36.18 -6.73
N MET A 97 7.85 -35.32 -5.71
CA MET A 97 8.94 -35.14 -4.73
C MET A 97 8.88 -36.22 -3.65
N ILE A 98 9.06 -37.45 -4.10
CA ILE A 98 9.53 -38.53 -3.23
C ILE A 98 10.76 -39.12 -3.92
N PRO A 99 11.94 -38.81 -3.37
CA PRO A 99 12.44 -39.64 -2.29
C PRO A 99 12.28 -38.88 -0.98
N ILE A 100 11.36 -39.27 -0.09
CA ILE A 100 11.68 -40.19 1.01
C ILE A 100 13.19 -40.14 1.23
N ASN A 101 13.65 -39.26 2.12
CA ASN A 101 14.88 -39.60 2.82
C ASN A 101 14.59 -41.01 3.39
N PRO A 102 15.23 -42.08 2.88
CA PRO A 102 14.88 -43.44 3.27
C PRO A 102 15.10 -43.67 4.75
N ILE A 103 15.79 -42.74 5.42
CA ILE A 103 16.10 -42.73 6.84
C ILE A 103 15.14 -41.85 7.65
N SER A 104 14.18 -41.13 7.05
CA SER A 104 13.23 -40.27 7.80
C SER A 104 12.46 -41.01 8.89
N HIS A 105 12.15 -42.30 8.68
CA HIS A 105 11.53 -43.12 9.70
C HIS A 105 12.48 -43.43 10.87
N TRP A 106 13.79 -43.56 10.63
CA TRP A 106 14.81 -43.70 11.68
C TRP A 106 14.97 -42.40 12.49
N GLU A 107 14.93 -41.23 11.85
CA GLU A 107 14.96 -39.94 12.57
C GLU A 107 13.77 -39.80 13.53
N LYS A 108 12.57 -40.22 13.09
CA LYS A 108 11.38 -40.26 13.95
C LYS A 108 11.54 -41.21 15.13
N LEU A 109 12.23 -42.34 14.93
CA LEU A 109 12.55 -43.27 16.02
C LEU A 109 13.57 -42.67 16.99
N ASP A 110 14.59 -41.95 16.50
CA ASP A 110 15.54 -41.24 17.35
C ASP A 110 14.86 -40.18 18.22
N ILE A 111 13.96 -39.39 17.65
CA ILE A 111 13.15 -38.41 18.41
C ILE A 111 12.29 -39.12 19.45
N ALA A 112 11.70 -40.28 19.10
CA ALA A 112 10.90 -41.05 20.04
C ALA A 112 11.74 -41.60 21.21
N VAL A 113 12.99 -42.00 20.97
CA VAL A 113 13.93 -42.39 22.03
C VAL A 113 14.26 -41.20 22.92
N GLU A 114 14.66 -40.08 22.32
CA GLU A 114 15.10 -38.88 23.04
C GLU A 114 14.00 -38.29 23.93
N ARG A 115 12.76 -38.25 23.42
CA ARG A 115 11.60 -37.73 24.15
C ARG A 115 10.88 -38.78 24.98
N GLY A 116 11.31 -40.04 24.94
CA GLY A 116 10.69 -41.14 25.66
C GLY A 116 9.25 -41.42 25.22
N TYR A 117 8.92 -41.19 23.94
CA TYR A 117 7.59 -41.45 23.40
C TYR A 117 7.26 -42.95 23.40
N ILE A 118 5.98 -43.24 23.58
CA ILE A 118 5.43 -44.59 23.45
C ILE A 118 4.59 -44.60 22.17
N LEU A 119 4.96 -45.48 21.25
CA LEU A 119 4.26 -45.63 19.97
C LEU A 119 3.30 -46.82 20.01
N SER A 120 2.17 -46.67 19.33
CA SER A 120 1.22 -47.75 19.13
C SER A 120 1.74 -48.77 18.12
N SER A 121 1.17 -49.98 18.12
CA SER A 121 1.58 -51.05 17.21
C SER A 121 1.40 -50.69 15.73
N GLN A 122 0.41 -49.85 15.42
CA GLN A 122 0.15 -49.34 14.08
C GLN A 122 1.15 -48.26 13.68
N GLU A 123 1.50 -47.33 14.57
CA GLU A 123 2.54 -46.33 14.30
C GLU A 123 3.88 -46.98 14.04
N VAL A 124 4.26 -47.99 14.84
CA VAL A 124 5.48 -48.77 14.59
C VAL A 124 5.42 -49.47 13.24
N LYS A 125 4.28 -50.08 12.88
CA LYS A 125 4.09 -50.70 11.55
C LYS A 125 4.22 -49.68 10.43
N ASN A 126 3.66 -48.49 10.59
CA ASN A 126 3.71 -47.43 9.58
C ASN A 126 5.14 -46.89 9.41
N LEU A 127 5.90 -46.78 10.50
CA LEU A 127 7.29 -46.30 10.46
C LEU A 127 8.26 -47.34 9.90
N VAL A 128 8.10 -48.61 10.26
CA VAL A 128 9.10 -49.66 10.03
C VAL A 128 8.67 -50.68 8.96
N GLY A 129 7.40 -50.61 8.52
CA GLY A 129 6.78 -51.51 7.54
C GLY A 129 6.27 -52.84 8.14
N THR A 130 6.69 -53.20 9.36
CA THR A 130 6.34 -54.47 9.99
C THR A 130 5.76 -54.28 11.39
N LYS A 131 4.73 -55.06 11.72
CA LYS A 131 4.06 -54.97 13.03
C LYS A 131 4.95 -55.58 14.12
N PRO A 132 5.18 -54.86 15.24
CA PRO A 132 5.96 -55.39 16.37
C PRO A 132 5.19 -56.50 17.10
N SER A 133 5.91 -57.47 17.66
CA SER A 133 5.34 -58.63 18.36
C SER A 133 6.17 -59.05 19.57
N GLY A 134 5.55 -59.71 20.54
CA GLY A 134 6.22 -60.19 21.76
C GLY A 134 6.30 -59.16 22.88
N THR A 135 7.22 -59.37 23.81
CA THR A 135 7.56 -58.44 24.90
C THR A 135 8.66 -57.46 24.48
N THR A 136 9.62 -57.94 23.70
CA THR A 136 10.71 -57.16 23.08
C THR A 136 10.81 -57.51 21.60
N TRP A 137 11.08 -56.51 20.77
CA TRP A 137 11.20 -56.66 19.33
C TRP A 137 12.32 -55.75 18.83
N THR A 138 13.22 -56.27 17.99
CA THR A 138 14.40 -55.52 17.54
C THR A 138 14.35 -55.31 16.03
N ARG A 139 14.66 -54.09 15.60
CA ARG A 139 14.79 -53.76 14.18
C ARG A 139 15.87 -52.71 13.95
N GLY A 140 16.81 -53.01 13.06
CA GLY A 140 17.94 -52.12 12.80
C GLY A 140 18.74 -51.86 14.08
N ALA A 141 18.97 -50.59 14.40
CA ALA A 141 19.67 -50.15 15.60
C ALA A 141 18.76 -49.87 16.81
N PHE A 142 17.49 -50.33 16.77
CA PHE A 142 16.49 -49.99 17.78
C PHE A 142 15.84 -51.23 18.40
N ILE A 143 15.58 -51.13 19.71
CA ILE A 143 14.85 -52.11 20.51
C ILE A 143 13.49 -51.50 20.89
N PHE A 144 12.43 -52.23 20.60
CA PHE A 144 11.06 -51.90 20.93
C PHE A 144 10.60 -52.77 22.11
N THR A 145 10.35 -52.15 23.25
CA THR A 145 9.90 -52.83 24.46
C THR A 145 8.45 -52.51 24.72
N ARG A 146 7.62 -53.55 24.86
CA ARG A 146 6.20 -53.40 25.15
C ARG A 146 6.02 -52.86 26.57
N THR A 147 5.43 -51.69 26.70
CA THR A 147 5.29 -50.99 28.00
C THR A 147 3.84 -50.80 28.44
N GLY A 148 2.86 -51.24 27.63
CA GLY A 148 1.45 -51.12 27.98
C GLY A 148 0.52 -51.22 26.79
N LYS A 149 -0.58 -50.44 26.84
CA LYS A 149 -1.57 -50.30 25.77
C LYS A 149 -1.78 -48.83 25.42
N ILE A 150 -2.00 -48.55 24.14
CA ILE A 150 -2.46 -47.26 23.61
C ILE A 150 -3.77 -47.54 22.88
N GLY A 151 -4.90 -47.15 23.48
CA GLY A 151 -6.23 -47.51 22.99
C GLY A 151 -6.41 -49.03 22.90
N ASN A 152 -6.77 -49.53 21.72
CA ASN A 152 -6.92 -50.97 21.43
C ASN A 152 -5.61 -51.65 20.99
N GLN A 153 -4.48 -50.94 20.99
CA GLN A 153 -3.18 -51.43 20.53
C GLN A 153 -2.18 -51.59 21.67
N ALA A 154 -1.10 -52.35 21.44
CA ALA A 154 0.02 -52.38 22.38
C ALA A 154 0.87 -51.10 22.23
N GLY A 155 1.32 -50.56 23.35
CA GLY A 155 2.27 -49.44 23.42
C GLY A 155 3.71 -49.93 23.52
N TRP A 156 4.58 -49.32 22.74
CA TRP A 156 5.98 -49.69 22.55
C TRP A 156 6.89 -48.51 22.86
N LYS A 157 7.79 -48.69 23.82
CA LYS A 157 8.88 -47.76 24.10
C LYS A 157 10.09 -48.16 23.27
N ILE A 158 10.79 -47.19 22.71
CA ILE A 158 11.94 -47.42 21.84
C ILE A 158 13.23 -47.11 22.60
N SER A 159 14.29 -47.86 22.36
CA SER A 159 15.64 -47.59 22.87
C SER A 159 16.66 -47.91 21.78
N ARG A 160 17.82 -47.26 21.83
CA ARG A 160 18.95 -47.63 20.97
C ARG A 160 19.54 -48.94 21.47
N LEU A 161 19.97 -49.78 20.54
CA LEU A 161 20.64 -51.05 20.82
C LEU A 161 22.02 -50.84 21.44
#